data_AF-A0A8S9G1E4-F1
#
_entry.id   AF-A0A8S9G1E4-F1
#
_cell.length_a   1.000
_cell.length_b   1.000
_cell.length_c   1.000
_cell.angle_alpha   90.00
_cell.angle_beta   90.00
_cell.angle_gamma   90.00
#
_symmetry.space_group_name_H-M   'P 1'
#
loop_
_entity.id
_entity.type
_entity.pdbx_description
1 polymer ?
#
loop_
_entity_poly.entity_id
_entity_poly.type
_entity_poly.pdbx_seq_one_letter_code
_entity_poly.pdbx_strand_id
1 'polypeptide(L)'
;MSAFVASNPSLVAAFATPSAVLIGYGIARTGSSAFNELRTAVFSKVALRTIRSVSRKVFSHLHDLDLRYHLSRETGGLNRIIDRGSRAINFILSAMVFNVLPTILEISMVSGILAYKFGAPFAWITSLSVGAYIAFTLTVTQWRTKFRKAMNKADNDASTRAIDSLINYETVKYFNNEGYEAEKYDKFLKSK
;
A
#
# COMPACT_ATOMS: atom_id res chain seq x y z
N MET A 1 -31.71 28.70 21.31
CA MET A 1 -30.26 29.03 21.33
C MET A 1 -29.97 30.33 22.07
N SER A 2 -30.83 31.36 21.96
CA SER A 2 -30.70 32.64 22.68
C SER A 2 -30.89 32.57 24.21
N ALA A 3 -31.76 31.69 24.71
CA ALA A 3 -32.04 31.58 26.15
C ALA A 3 -30.89 30.98 26.99
N PHE A 4 -30.10 30.05 26.42
CA PHE A 4 -28.95 29.44 27.11
C PHE A 4 -27.75 30.39 27.21
N VAL A 5 -27.59 31.25 26.20
CA VAL A 5 -26.56 32.30 26.17
C VAL A 5 -26.86 33.40 27.19
N ALA A 6 -28.15 33.74 27.36
CA ALA A 6 -28.58 34.76 28.31
C ALA A 6 -28.45 34.33 29.78
N SER A 7 -28.57 33.04 30.10
CA SER A 7 -28.49 32.53 31.47
C SER A 7 -27.07 32.32 31.99
N ASN A 8 -26.06 32.23 31.11
CA ASN A 8 -24.66 31.99 31.50
C ASN A 8 -23.64 32.81 30.66
N PRO A 9 -23.67 34.15 30.72
CA PRO A 9 -22.77 35.01 29.94
C PRO A 9 -21.28 34.77 30.25
N SER A 10 -20.96 34.35 31.48
CA SER A 10 -19.59 34.00 31.90
C SER A 10 -19.07 32.71 31.27
N LEU A 11 -19.90 31.69 31.06
CA LEU A 11 -19.50 30.45 30.37
C LEU A 11 -19.27 30.71 28.88
N VAL A 12 -20.13 31.50 28.23
CA VAL A 12 -19.96 31.85 26.82
C VAL A 12 -18.72 32.74 26.61
N ALA A 13 -18.46 33.69 27.51
CA ALA A 13 -17.24 34.51 27.51
C ALA A 13 -15.97 33.70 27.81
N ALA A 14 -16.05 32.69 28.67
CA ALA A 14 -14.96 31.77 28.97
C ALA A 14 -14.64 30.81 27.81
N PHE A 15 -15.61 30.47 26.96
CA PHE A 15 -15.36 29.71 25.72
C PHE A 15 -14.96 30.60 24.53
N ALA A 16 -15.27 31.90 24.57
CA ALA A 16 -14.93 32.88 23.54
C ALA A 16 -13.51 33.47 23.71
N THR A 17 -12.83 33.25 24.84
CA THR A 17 -11.45 33.69 25.03
C THR A 17 -10.49 32.86 24.18
N PRO A 18 -9.47 33.49 23.54
CA PRO A 18 -8.49 32.78 22.71
C PRO A 18 -7.83 31.58 23.41
N SER A 19 -7.66 31.66 24.73
CA SER A 19 -7.12 30.60 25.57
C SER A 19 -7.99 29.33 25.59
N ALA A 20 -9.31 29.46 25.65
CA ALA A 20 -10.22 28.31 25.66
C ALA A 20 -10.29 27.61 24.30
N VAL A 21 -10.23 28.38 23.20
CA VAL A 21 -10.12 27.83 21.84
C VAL A 21 -8.80 27.08 21.65
N LEU A 22 -7.69 27.62 22.17
CA LEU A 22 -6.38 26.98 22.16
C LEU A 22 -6.37 25.66 22.93
N ILE A 23 -6.93 25.64 24.14
CA ILE A 23 -7.02 24.43 24.97
C ILE A 23 -7.93 23.40 24.30
N GLY A 24 -9.10 23.82 23.80
CA GLY A 24 -10.04 22.95 23.09
C GLY A 24 -9.42 22.32 21.84
N TYR A 25 -8.72 23.10 21.03
CA TYR A 25 -7.95 22.60 19.89
C TYR A 25 -6.85 21.62 20.32
N GLY A 26 -6.13 21.94 21.40
CA GLY A 26 -5.09 21.05 21.97
C GLY A 26 -5.65 19.70 22.39
N ILE A 27 -6.77 19.68 23.12
CA ILE A 27 -7.46 18.45 23.53
C ILE A 27 -7.98 17.69 22.30
N ALA A 28 -8.62 18.37 21.35
CA ALA A 28 -9.14 17.74 20.14
C ALA A 28 -8.01 17.13 19.27
N ARG A 29 -6.87 17.82 19.15
CA ARG A 29 -5.69 17.33 18.42
C ARG A 29 -5.08 16.11 19.11
N THR A 30 -4.88 16.16 20.41
CA THR A 30 -4.36 15.02 21.19
C THR A 30 -5.33 13.84 21.15
N GLY A 31 -6.63 14.10 21.28
CA GLY A 31 -7.68 13.08 21.17
C GLY A 31 -7.68 12.42 19.79
N SER A 32 -7.61 13.21 18.71
CA SER A 32 -7.49 12.70 17.34
C SER A 32 -6.26 11.78 17.17
N SER A 33 -5.11 12.20 17.72
CA SER A 33 -3.89 11.36 17.71
C SER A 33 -4.08 10.07 18.51
N ALA A 34 -4.67 10.14 19.71
CA ALA A 34 -4.93 8.98 20.55
C ALA A 34 -5.88 7.97 19.88
N PHE A 35 -6.95 8.44 19.22
CA PHE A 35 -7.84 7.58 18.46
C PHE A 35 -7.15 6.93 17.25
N ASN A 36 -6.25 7.65 16.57
CA ASN A 36 -5.45 7.08 15.48
C ASN A 36 -4.53 5.96 15.97
N GLU A 37 -3.86 6.13 17.10
CA GLU A 37 -3.03 5.08 17.70
C GLU A 37 -3.87 3.89 18.16
N LEU A 38 -5.00 4.14 18.84
CA LEU A 38 -5.90 3.09 19.30
C LEU A 38 -6.47 2.29 18.13
N ARG A 39 -6.88 2.96 17.06
CA ARG A 39 -7.31 2.32 15.81
C ARG A 39 -6.20 1.43 15.24
N THR A 40 -4.96 1.91 15.23
CA THR A 40 -3.80 1.15 14.74
C THR A 40 -3.54 -0.09 15.59
N ALA A 41 -3.59 0.04 16.92
CA ALA A 41 -3.46 -1.05 17.86
C ALA A 41 -4.56 -2.11 17.67
N VAL A 42 -5.82 -1.69 17.58
CA VAL A 42 -6.97 -2.60 17.37
C VAL A 42 -6.84 -3.34 16.04
N PHE A 43 -6.48 -2.62 14.98
CA PHE A 43 -6.33 -3.20 13.65
C PHE A 43 -5.15 -4.17 13.55
N SER A 44 -4.04 -3.90 14.24
CA SER A 44 -2.87 -4.80 14.25
C SER A 44 -3.24 -6.24 14.66
N LYS A 45 -4.14 -6.38 15.64
CA LYS A 45 -4.63 -7.68 16.11
C LYS A 45 -5.42 -8.41 15.03
N VAL A 46 -6.20 -7.70 14.23
CA VAL A 46 -6.99 -8.26 13.11
C VAL A 46 -6.07 -8.66 11.95
N ALA A 47 -5.14 -7.78 11.57
CA ALA A 47 -4.18 -8.05 10.50
C ALA A 47 -3.32 -9.27 10.82
N LEU A 48 -2.74 -9.33 12.02
CA LEU A 48 -1.92 -10.48 12.46
C LEU A 48 -2.72 -11.77 12.53
N ARG A 49 -3.97 -11.74 13.03
CA ARG A 49 -4.85 -12.92 13.06
C ARG A 49 -5.16 -13.41 11.64
N THR A 50 -5.41 -12.50 10.71
CA THR A 50 -5.70 -12.81 9.31
C THR A 50 -4.49 -13.46 8.65
N ILE A 51 -3.30 -12.87 8.79
CA ILE A 51 -2.05 -13.42 8.28
C ILE A 51 -1.83 -14.82 8.85
N ARG A 52 -1.92 -14.99 10.18
CA ARG A 52 -1.76 -16.30 10.83
C ARG A 52 -2.72 -17.35 10.28
N SER A 53 -3.99 -16.98 10.08
CA SER A 53 -5.01 -17.90 9.55
C SER A 53 -4.72 -18.30 8.11
N VAL A 54 -4.37 -17.34 7.26
CA VAL A 54 -4.05 -17.60 5.85
C VAL A 54 -2.77 -18.42 5.72
N SER A 55 -1.70 -18.06 6.45
CA SER A 55 -0.44 -18.81 6.43
C SER A 55 -0.62 -20.25 6.90
N ARG A 56 -1.43 -20.49 7.94
CA ARG A 56 -1.77 -21.86 8.37
C ARG A 56 -2.54 -22.62 7.29
N LYS A 57 -3.51 -21.98 6.63
CA LYS A 57 -4.30 -22.63 5.57
C LYS A 57 -3.43 -22.97 4.35
N VAL A 58 -2.54 -22.06 3.96
CA VAL A 58 -1.57 -22.29 2.89
C VAL A 58 -0.60 -23.41 3.27
N PHE A 59 -0.09 -23.42 4.49
CA PHE A 59 0.80 -24.49 4.97
C PHE A 59 0.12 -25.86 4.95
N SER A 60 -1.11 -25.96 5.46
CA SER A 60 -1.90 -27.20 5.42
C SER A 60 -2.14 -27.65 3.99
N HIS A 61 -2.56 -26.73 3.12
CA HIS A 61 -2.83 -27.05 1.72
C HIS A 61 -1.57 -27.52 0.98
N LEU A 62 -0.42 -26.93 1.29
CA LEU A 62 0.85 -27.38 0.73
C LEU A 62 1.20 -28.79 1.15
N HIS A 63 0.82 -29.25 2.35
CA HIS A 63 1.08 -30.61 2.80
C HIS A 63 0.17 -31.66 2.15
N ASP A 64 -1.02 -31.24 1.69
CA ASP A 64 -1.98 -32.10 0.99
C ASP A 64 -1.63 -32.30 -0.49
N LEU A 65 -0.59 -31.64 -1.01
CA LEU A 65 -0.16 -31.77 -2.40
C LEU A 65 0.70 -33.01 -2.62
N ASP A 66 0.71 -33.49 -3.86
CA ASP A 66 1.41 -34.71 -4.23
C ASP A 66 2.95 -34.56 -4.18
N LEU A 67 3.64 -35.70 -4.04
CA LEU A 67 5.10 -35.73 -3.96
C LEU A 67 5.76 -35.13 -5.21
N ARG A 68 5.15 -35.26 -6.39
CA ARG A 68 5.70 -34.68 -7.64
C ARG A 68 5.62 -33.14 -7.61
N TYR A 69 4.59 -32.56 -7.01
CA TYR A 69 4.56 -31.12 -6.72
C TYR A 69 5.73 -30.70 -5.85
N HIS A 70 6.01 -31.42 -4.76
CA HIS A 70 7.12 -31.12 -3.86
C HIS A 70 8.50 -31.29 -4.49
N LEU A 71 8.70 -32.31 -5.34
CA LEU A 71 9.97 -32.57 -6.03
C LEU A 71 10.22 -31.60 -7.21
N SER A 72 9.16 -31.06 -7.81
CA SER A 72 9.26 -30.14 -8.96
C SER A 72 9.47 -28.67 -8.59
N ARG A 73 9.40 -28.31 -7.31
CA ARG A 73 9.46 -26.94 -6.83
C ARG A 73 10.62 -26.74 -5.88
N GLU A 74 11.34 -25.63 -6.05
CA GLU A 74 12.33 -25.21 -5.07
C GLU A 74 11.63 -24.79 -3.76
N THR A 75 11.87 -25.55 -2.69
CA THR A 75 11.31 -25.34 -1.35
C THR A 75 11.60 -23.92 -0.82
N GLY A 76 12.76 -23.35 -1.15
CA GLY A 76 13.11 -21.96 -0.83
C GLY A 76 12.28 -20.91 -1.58
N GLY A 77 11.92 -21.18 -2.84
CA GLY A 77 11.07 -20.31 -3.65
C GLY A 77 9.64 -20.25 -3.11
N LEU A 78 9.10 -21.40 -2.71
CA LEU A 78 7.78 -21.51 -2.07
C LEU A 78 7.71 -20.72 -0.76
N ASN A 79 8.69 -20.88 0.14
CA ASN A 79 8.73 -20.13 1.40
C ASN A 79 8.76 -18.61 1.17
N ARG A 80 9.57 -18.15 0.20
CA ARG A 80 9.66 -16.72 -0.16
C ARG A 80 8.35 -16.16 -0.72
N ILE A 81 7.54 -16.98 -1.40
CA ILE A 81 6.21 -16.60 -1.87
C ILE A 81 5.25 -16.42 -0.70
N ILE A 82 5.24 -17.36 0.26
CA ILE A 82 4.39 -17.30 1.47
C ILE A 82 4.69 -16.04 2.29
N ASP A 83 5.97 -15.74 2.49
CA ASP A 83 6.43 -14.54 3.20
C ASP A 83 6.01 -13.24 2.50
N ARG A 84 6.20 -13.18 1.17
CA ARG A 84 5.76 -12.03 0.37
C ARG A 84 4.24 -11.88 0.41
N GLY A 85 3.50 -12.98 0.32
CA GLY A 85 2.04 -13.01 0.43
C GLY A 85 1.56 -12.48 1.77
N SER A 86 2.17 -12.93 2.88
CA SER A 86 1.85 -12.45 4.23
C SER A 86 2.06 -10.95 4.38
N ARG A 87 3.17 -10.41 3.86
CA ARG A 87 3.43 -8.96 3.85
C ARG A 87 2.44 -8.20 2.96
N ALA A 88 2.08 -8.75 1.80
CA ALA A 88 1.10 -8.15 0.90
C ALA A 88 -0.29 -8.08 1.54
N ILE A 89 -0.72 -9.11 2.26
CA ILE A 89 -1.98 -9.11 3.03
C ILE A 89 -1.97 -7.98 4.04
N ASN A 90 -0.89 -7.84 4.83
CA ASN A 90 -0.78 -6.76 5.80
C ASN A 90 -0.90 -5.39 5.13
N PHE A 91 -0.17 -5.20 4.03
CA PHE A 91 -0.18 -3.96 3.26
C PHE A 91 -1.58 -3.63 2.73
N ILE A 92 -2.27 -4.60 2.12
CA ILE A 92 -3.61 -4.40 1.53
C ILE A 92 -4.63 -4.08 2.61
N LEU A 93 -4.67 -4.86 3.70
CA LEU A 93 -5.60 -4.61 4.80
C LEU A 93 -5.35 -3.22 5.41
N SER A 94 -4.08 -2.87 5.63
CA SER A 94 -3.71 -1.56 6.20
C SER A 94 -4.08 -0.42 5.26
N ALA A 95 -3.75 -0.52 3.97
CA ALA A 95 -4.10 0.48 2.98
C ALA A 95 -5.62 0.66 2.85
N MET A 96 -6.38 -0.44 2.86
CA MET A 96 -7.83 -0.40 2.82
C MET A 96 -8.42 0.30 4.04
N VAL A 97 -7.98 -0.09 5.24
CA VAL A 97 -8.50 0.49 6.47
C VAL A 97 -8.04 1.93 6.61
N PHE A 98 -6.75 2.23 6.57
CA PHE A 98 -6.23 3.55 6.95
C PHE A 98 -6.31 4.61 5.85
N ASN A 99 -6.34 4.23 4.58
CA ASN A 99 -6.39 5.19 3.47
C ASN A 99 -7.74 5.11 2.75
N VAL A 100 -8.04 3.97 2.12
CA VAL A 100 -9.18 3.86 1.19
C VAL A 100 -10.52 4.15 1.87
N LEU A 101 -10.81 3.49 2.99
CA LEU A 101 -12.08 3.66 3.70
C LEU A 101 -12.29 5.12 4.20
N PRO A 102 -11.34 5.73 4.94
CA PRO A 102 -11.43 7.14 5.34
C PRO A 102 -11.58 8.08 4.17
N THR A 103 -10.82 7.89 3.09
CA THR A 103 -10.92 8.75 1.91
C THR A 103 -12.30 8.66 1.26
N ILE A 104 -12.88 7.47 1.12
CA ILE A 104 -14.24 7.31 0.57
C ILE A 104 -15.27 8.00 1.47
N LEU A 105 -15.16 7.82 2.79
CA LEU A 105 -16.05 8.46 3.75
C LEU A 105 -15.92 9.99 3.69
N GLU A 106 -14.69 10.51 3.64
CA GLU A 106 -14.40 11.94 3.55
C GLU A 106 -14.97 12.55 2.28
N ILE A 107 -14.74 11.95 1.11
CA ILE A 107 -15.31 12.41 -0.17
C ILE A 107 -16.84 12.39 -0.12
N SER A 108 -17.43 11.34 0.48
CA SER A 108 -18.88 11.21 0.61
C SER A 108 -19.46 12.31 1.52
N MET A 109 -18.83 12.57 2.66
CA MET A 109 -19.23 13.65 3.57
C MET A 109 -19.08 15.02 2.92
N VAL A 110 -17.94 15.32 2.31
CA VAL A 110 -17.68 16.60 1.63
C VAL A 110 -18.70 16.84 0.52
N SER A 111 -18.94 15.83 -0.32
CA SER A 111 -19.93 15.92 -1.40
C SER A 111 -21.35 16.11 -0.86
N GLY A 112 -21.72 15.43 0.23
CA GLY A 112 -23.02 15.60 0.90
C GLY A 112 -23.20 17.00 1.50
N ILE A 113 -22.18 17.54 2.16
CA ILE A 113 -22.22 18.89 2.73
C ILE A 113 -22.36 19.94 1.62
N LEU A 114 -21.61 19.80 0.52
CA LEU A 114 -21.70 20.68 -0.65
C LEU A 114 -23.12 20.64 -1.26
N ALA A 115 -23.69 19.45 -1.43
CA ALA A 115 -25.04 19.28 -1.95
C ALA A 115 -26.08 20.02 -1.09
N TYR A 116 -25.96 19.92 0.24
CA TYR A 116 -26.90 20.54 1.17
C TYR A 116 -26.72 22.06 1.29
N LYS A 117 -25.48 22.57 1.32
CA LYS A 117 -25.18 23.99 1.57
C LYS A 117 -25.17 24.86 0.32
N PHE A 118 -24.65 24.33 -0.79
CA PHE A 118 -24.40 25.08 -2.03
C PHE A 118 -25.24 24.58 -3.21
N GLY A 119 -25.93 23.44 -3.06
CA GLY A 119 -26.79 22.84 -4.06
C GLY A 119 -26.11 21.69 -4.83
N ALA A 120 -26.95 20.87 -5.48
CA ALA A 120 -26.52 19.65 -6.18
C ALA A 120 -25.45 19.84 -7.27
N PRO A 121 -25.36 20.96 -8.03
CA PRO A 121 -24.34 21.13 -9.06
C PRO A 121 -22.90 21.09 -8.51
N PHE A 122 -22.66 21.65 -7.33
CA PHE A 122 -21.32 21.67 -6.73
C PHE A 122 -20.86 20.28 -6.29
N ALA A 123 -21.76 19.48 -5.72
CA ALA A 123 -21.46 18.10 -5.34
C ALA A 123 -21.12 17.23 -6.57
N TRP A 124 -21.80 17.47 -7.70
CA TRP A 124 -21.51 16.80 -8.96
C TRP A 124 -20.12 17.12 -9.50
N ILE A 125 -19.74 18.40 -9.52
CA ILE A 125 -18.41 18.83 -10.02
C ILE A 125 -17.30 18.25 -9.14
N THR A 126 -17.44 18.27 -7.81
CA THR A 126 -16.45 17.68 -6.89
C THR A 126 -16.33 16.17 -7.09
N SER A 127 -17.46 15.46 -7.17
CA SER A 127 -17.47 14.01 -7.38
C SER A 127 -16.84 13.63 -8.73
N LEU A 128 -17.15 14.40 -9.79
CA LEU A 128 -16.57 14.22 -11.11
C LEU A 128 -15.06 14.47 -11.11
N SER A 129 -14.59 15.52 -10.42
CA SER A 129 -13.17 15.84 -10.30
C SER A 129 -12.39 14.68 -9.65
N VAL A 130 -12.92 14.11 -8.57
CA VAL A 130 -12.30 12.96 -7.89
C VAL A 130 -12.33 11.73 -8.78
N GLY A 131 -13.46 11.45 -9.45
CA GLY A 131 -13.59 10.33 -10.38
C GLY A 131 -12.60 10.43 -11.55
N ALA A 132 -12.47 11.62 -12.14
CA ALA A 132 -11.52 11.90 -13.21
C ALA A 132 -10.07 11.71 -12.74
N TYR A 133 -9.74 12.19 -11.54
CA TYR A 133 -8.42 11.98 -10.93
C TYR A 133 -8.10 10.50 -10.74
N ILE A 134 -9.04 9.70 -10.21
CA ILE A 134 -8.87 8.25 -10.02
C ILE A 134 -8.66 7.56 -11.37
N ALA A 135 -9.51 7.83 -12.36
CA ALA A 135 -9.44 7.21 -13.68
C ALA A 135 -8.11 7.53 -14.39
N PHE A 136 -7.71 8.80 -14.37
CA PHE A 136 -6.44 9.24 -14.92
C PHE A 136 -5.26 8.56 -14.21
N THR A 137 -5.25 8.57 -12.87
CA THR A 137 -4.17 7.98 -12.06
C THR A 137 -4.05 6.48 -12.31
N LEU A 138 -5.16 5.75 -12.37
CA LEU A 138 -5.15 4.31 -12.66
C LEU A 138 -4.64 4.02 -14.07
N THR A 139 -5.08 4.78 -15.07
CA THR A 139 -4.65 4.61 -16.46
C THR A 139 -3.13 4.82 -16.60
N VAL A 140 -2.62 5.93 -16.07
CA VAL A 140 -1.18 6.25 -16.09
C VAL A 140 -0.38 5.23 -15.29
N THR A 141 -0.86 4.81 -14.12
CA THR A 141 -0.19 3.82 -13.27
C THR A 141 -0.11 2.46 -13.95
N GLN A 142 -1.20 1.99 -14.56
CA GLN A 142 -1.23 0.72 -15.28
C GLN A 142 -0.30 0.74 -16.49
N TRP A 143 -0.31 1.84 -17.26
CA TRP A 143 0.61 2.05 -18.37
C TRP A 143 2.08 1.99 -17.90
N ARG A 144 2.45 2.77 -16.89
CA ARG A 144 3.79 2.78 -16.29
C ARG A 144 4.21 1.42 -15.72
N THR A 145 3.26 0.68 -15.13
CA THR A 145 3.53 -0.64 -14.54
C THR A 145 3.97 -1.66 -15.59
N LYS A 146 3.46 -1.57 -16.83
CA LYS A 146 3.90 -2.45 -17.93
C LYS A 146 5.39 -2.27 -18.23
N PHE A 147 5.85 -1.02 -18.34
CA PHE A 147 7.28 -0.72 -18.56
C PHE A 147 8.14 -1.17 -17.39
N ARG A 148 7.73 -0.90 -16.14
CA ARG A 148 8.47 -1.38 -14.96
C ARG A 148 8.59 -2.90 -14.91
N LYS A 149 7.54 -3.62 -15.31
CA LYS A 149 7.59 -5.10 -15.37
C LYS A 149 8.57 -5.58 -16.43
N ALA A 150 8.58 -4.97 -17.62
CA ALA A 150 9.53 -5.30 -18.68
C ALA A 150 10.98 -5.03 -18.24
N MET A 151 11.24 -3.84 -17.68
CA MET A 151 12.54 -3.45 -17.14
C MET A 151 13.02 -4.42 -16.06
N ASN A 152 12.18 -4.77 -15.09
CA ASN A 152 12.54 -5.71 -14.02
C ASN A 152 12.82 -7.12 -14.55
N LYS A 153 12.17 -7.55 -15.64
CA LYS A 153 12.44 -8.84 -16.27
C LYS A 153 13.82 -8.84 -16.94
N ALA A 154 14.13 -7.81 -17.72
CA ALA A 154 15.44 -7.66 -18.35
C ALA A 154 16.58 -7.60 -17.31
N ASP A 155 16.37 -6.88 -16.21
CA ASP A 155 17.34 -6.76 -15.10
C ASP A 155 17.59 -8.10 -14.39
N ASN A 156 16.54 -8.90 -14.16
CA ASN A 156 16.68 -10.25 -13.61
C ASN A 156 17.40 -11.21 -14.57
N ASP A 157 17.09 -11.15 -15.86
CA ASP A 157 17.72 -11.99 -16.88
C ASP A 157 19.23 -11.67 -17.00
N ALA A 158 19.60 -10.38 -17.01
CA ALA A 158 20.99 -9.94 -16.98
C ALA A 158 21.72 -10.41 -15.72
N SER A 159 21.10 -10.25 -14.55
CA SER A 159 21.67 -10.67 -13.26
C SER A 159 21.91 -12.17 -13.19
N THR A 160 20.95 -12.98 -13.67
CA THR A 160 21.06 -14.44 -13.70
C THR A 160 22.25 -14.88 -14.56
N ARG A 161 22.42 -14.28 -15.75
CA ARG A 161 23.53 -14.59 -16.66
C ARG A 161 24.89 -14.19 -16.09
N ALA A 162 24.98 -13.04 -15.42
CA ALA A 162 26.21 -12.65 -14.75
C ALA A 162 26.61 -13.64 -13.66
N ILE A 163 25.64 -14.10 -12.86
CA ILE A 163 25.86 -15.13 -11.84
C ILE A 163 26.29 -16.45 -12.48
N ASP A 164 25.63 -16.91 -13.55
CA ASP A 164 26.00 -18.14 -14.27
C ASP A 164 27.43 -18.08 -14.81
N SER A 165 27.87 -16.93 -15.35
CA SER A 165 29.25 -16.76 -15.84
C SER A 165 30.27 -16.81 -14.71
N LEU A 166 29.94 -16.31 -13.52
CA LEU A 166 30.83 -16.36 -12.35
C LEU A 166 30.88 -17.74 -11.70
N ILE A 167 29.75 -18.46 -11.67
CA ILE A 167 29.72 -19.85 -11.20
C ILE A 167 30.54 -20.75 -12.14
N ASN A 168 30.43 -20.54 -13.45
CA ASN A 168 31.18 -21.28 -14.47
C ASN A 168 32.50 -20.60 -14.85
N TYR A 169 33.11 -19.86 -13.92
CA TYR A 169 34.34 -19.10 -14.16
C TYR A 169 35.46 -19.94 -14.77
N GLU A 170 35.63 -21.18 -14.28
CA GLU A 170 36.63 -22.11 -14.80
C GLU A 170 36.41 -22.42 -16.28
N THR A 171 35.18 -22.72 -16.69
CA THR A 171 34.85 -22.99 -18.10
C THR A 171 35.12 -21.77 -18.97
N VAL A 172 34.73 -20.58 -18.53
CA VAL A 172 34.99 -19.34 -19.28
C VAL A 172 36.49 -19.12 -19.47
N LYS A 173 37.30 -19.38 -18.43
CA LYS A 173 38.77 -19.28 -18.48
C LYS A 173 39.43 -20.35 -19.35
N TYR A 174 38.97 -21.61 -19.25
CA TYR A 174 39.49 -22.72 -20.05
C TYR A 174 39.29 -22.48 -21.55
N PHE A 175 38.18 -21.86 -21.94
CA PHE A 175 37.89 -21.55 -23.35
C PHE A 175 38.30 -20.12 -23.77
N ASN A 176 38.92 -19.33 -22.88
CA ASN A 176 39.35 -17.95 -23.14
C ASN A 176 38.24 -17.06 -23.73
N ASN A 177 37.02 -17.22 -23.18
CA ASN A 177 35.78 -16.68 -23.74
C ASN A 177 35.26 -15.45 -22.97
N GLU A 178 36.11 -14.78 -22.20
CA GLU A 178 35.76 -13.65 -21.33
C GLU A 178 35.15 -12.48 -22.11
N GLY A 179 35.72 -12.16 -23.27
CA GLY A 179 35.22 -11.07 -24.13
C GLY A 179 33.81 -11.34 -24.64
N TYR A 180 33.50 -12.60 -24.96
CA TYR A 180 32.18 -13.01 -25.42
C TYR A 180 31.12 -12.90 -24.32
N GLU A 181 31.42 -13.36 -23.09
CA GLU A 181 30.49 -13.22 -21.97
C GLU A 181 30.31 -11.74 -21.56
N ALA A 182 31.36 -10.92 -21.65
CA ALA A 182 31.27 -9.47 -21.41
C ALA A 182 30.39 -8.76 -22.44
N GLU A 183 30.56 -9.04 -23.74
CA GLU A 183 29.73 -8.44 -24.81
C GLU A 183 28.26 -8.91 -24.71
N LYS A 184 28.06 -10.17 -24.35
CA LYS A 184 26.73 -10.73 -24.13
C LYS A 184 26.03 -10.09 -22.94
N TYR A 185 26.74 -9.83 -21.85
CA TYR A 185 26.20 -9.09 -20.70
C TYR A 185 25.87 -7.62 -21.07
N ASP A 186 26.73 -6.95 -21.84
CA ASP A 186 26.49 -5.59 -22.33
C ASP A 186 25.23 -5.47 -23.22
N LYS A 187 24.96 -6.49 -24.06
CA LYS A 187 23.71 -6.56 -24.84
C LYS A 187 22.45 -6.57 -23.96
N PHE A 188 22.49 -7.23 -22.80
CA PHE A 188 21.36 -7.25 -21.87
C PHE A 188 21.20 -5.93 -21.11
N LEU A 189 22.31 -5.25 -20.79
CA LEU A 189 22.26 -3.92 -20.17
C LEU A 189 21.67 -2.85 -21.10
N LYS A 190 21.94 -2.94 -22.41
CA LYS A 190 21.38 -2.04 -23.44
C LYS A 190 19.89 -2.25 -23.70
N SER A 191 19.32 -3.39 -23.30
CA SER A 191 17.90 -3.72 -23.42
C SER A 191 17.03 -3.14 -22.28
N LYS A 192 17.62 -2.34 -21.39
CA LYS A 192 16.98 -1.73 -20.21
C LYS A 192 16.23 -0.44 -20.57
#